data_AF-I9S7X1-F1
#
_entry.id   AF-I9S7X1-F1
#
_cell.length_a   1.000
_cell.length_b   1.000
_cell.length_c   1.000
_cell.angle_alpha   90.00
_cell.angle_beta   90.00
_cell.angle_gamma   90.00
#
_symmetry.space_group_name_H-M   'P 1'
#
loop_
_entity.id
_entity.type
_entity.pdbx_description
1 polymer ?
#
loop_
_entity_poly.entity_id
_entity_poly.type
_entity_poly.pdbx_seq_one_letter_code
_entity_poly.pdbx_strand_id
1 'polypeptide(L)'
;MCVKFKLIVMSKSYICIFFMVACSMCLCLQNLCAQKPAPTTMDLLQNKYWVFKESLRIGSLMYKQYEQNECCNFYFFKKEELSQCRDYYLSDTIIRSFQQDSVGVLKNGKYIVQRENIDTNVYEIMKLTSDSLVIKLCLDSLHISIGGGHPVVYTAESKRFIKKMKRKVRMRE
;
A
#
# COMPACT_ATOMS: atom_id res chain seq x y z
N MET A 1 24.93 54.34 33.01
CA MET A 1 23.58 54.68 32.53
C MET A 1 22.64 53.52 32.85
N CYS A 2 21.72 53.69 33.81
CA CYS A 2 20.77 52.64 34.21
C CYS A 2 19.49 52.75 33.37
N VAL A 3 19.20 51.71 32.59
CA VAL A 3 17.94 51.59 31.83
C VAL A 3 16.87 51.04 32.78
N LYS A 4 15.90 51.88 33.16
CA LYS A 4 14.71 51.44 33.90
C LYS A 4 13.77 50.68 32.95
N PHE A 5 13.67 49.37 33.13
CA PHE A 5 12.58 48.60 32.53
C PHE A 5 11.27 48.93 33.26
N LYS A 6 10.34 49.56 32.55
CA LYS A 6 8.97 49.76 33.01
C LYS A 6 8.24 48.43 32.90
N LEU A 7 7.99 47.78 34.03
CA LEU A 7 7.16 46.57 34.11
C LEU A 7 5.71 46.99 33.80
N ILE A 8 5.22 46.63 32.62
CA ILE A 8 3.82 46.83 32.26
C ILE A 8 3.00 45.80 33.03
N VAL A 9 2.32 46.23 34.09
CA VAL A 9 1.35 45.40 34.81
C VAL A 9 0.12 45.25 33.92
N MET A 10 0.07 44.15 33.16
CA MET A 10 -1.13 43.79 32.41
C MET A 10 -2.22 43.36 33.39
N SER A 11 -3.42 43.95 33.29
CA SER A 11 -4.56 43.56 34.11
C SER A 11 -4.93 42.09 33.86
N LYS A 12 -5.47 41.41 34.88
CA LYS A 12 -5.87 39.99 34.83
C LYS A 12 -6.69 39.63 33.57
N SER A 13 -7.48 40.57 33.06
CA SER A 13 -8.31 40.41 31.86
C SER A 13 -7.48 40.20 30.58
N TYR A 14 -6.34 40.88 30.41
CA TYR A 14 -5.51 40.71 29.21
C TYR A 14 -4.75 39.38 29.20
N ILE A 15 -4.37 38.88 30.37
CA ILE A 15 -3.77 37.55 30.52
C ILE A 15 -4.79 36.48 30.12
N CYS A 16 -6.04 36.60 30.55
CA CYS A 16 -7.11 35.68 30.16
C CYS A 16 -7.39 35.70 28.65
N ILE A 17 -7.39 36.88 28.02
CA ILE A 17 -7.58 37.02 26.57
C ILE A 17 -6.43 36.36 25.81
N PHE A 18 -5.18 36.55 26.26
CA PHE A 18 -4.01 35.95 25.62
C PHE A 18 -4.04 34.42 25.70
N PHE A 19 -4.45 33.86 26.85
CA PHE A 19 -4.64 32.42 27.01
C PHE A 19 -5.76 31.87 26.13
N MET A 20 -6.89 32.59 25.99
CA MET A 20 -8.00 32.18 25.12
C MET A 20 -7.62 32.19 23.64
N VAL A 21 -6.86 33.20 23.19
CA VAL A 21 -6.37 33.27 21.80
C VAL A 21 -5.32 32.19 21.53
N ALA A 22 -4.40 31.93 22.46
CA ALA A 22 -3.43 30.85 22.33
C ALA A 22 -4.11 29.47 22.29
N CYS A 23 -5.13 29.26 23.13
CA CYS A 23 -5.89 28.01 23.16
C CYS A 23 -6.72 27.81 21.88
N SER A 24 -7.35 28.88 21.37
CA SER A 24 -8.03 28.92 20.07
C SER A 24 -7.07 28.52 18.93
N MET A 25 -5.88 29.10 18.87
CA MET A 25 -4.89 28.79 17.82
C MET A 25 -4.38 27.34 17.92
N CYS A 26 -4.19 26.81 19.13
CA CYS A 26 -3.82 25.40 19.33
C CYS A 26 -4.93 24.43 18.88
N LEU A 27 -6.21 24.74 19.15
CA LEU A 27 -7.35 23.93 18.72
C LEU A 27 -7.55 23.98 17.20
N CYS A 28 -7.30 25.13 16.56
CA CYS A 28 -7.32 25.27 15.10
C CYS A 28 -6.22 24.44 14.41
N LEU A 29 -4.99 24.43 14.96
CA LEU A 29 -3.89 23.62 14.42
C LEU A 29 -4.16 22.11 14.53
N GLN A 30 -4.77 21.65 15.62
CA GLN A 30 -5.13 20.24 15.81
C GLN A 30 -6.18 19.78 14.77
N ASN A 31 -7.16 20.62 14.45
CA ASN A 31 -8.17 20.31 13.43
C ASN A 31 -7.59 20.29 12.01
N LEU A 32 -6.59 21.12 11.70
CA LEU A 32 -5.90 21.07 10.40
C LEU A 32 -5.08 19.77 10.24
N CYS A 33 -4.40 19.32 11.29
CA CYS A 33 -3.59 18.10 11.28
C CYS A 33 -4.41 16.80 11.22
N ALA A 34 -5.69 16.85 11.61
CA ALA A 34 -6.61 15.71 11.56
C ALA A 34 -7.19 15.44 10.17
N GLN A 35 -7.13 16.41 9.23
CA GLN A 35 -7.61 16.27 7.86
C GLN A 35 -6.55 15.67 6.93
N LYS A 36 -5.88 14.58 7.33
CA LYS A 36 -5.10 13.82 6.36
C LYS A 36 -6.08 13.23 5.33
N PRO A 37 -5.84 13.43 4.03
CA PRO A 37 -6.68 12.82 3.01
C PRO A 37 -6.69 11.30 3.21
N ALA A 38 -7.84 10.67 2.93
CA ALA A 38 -7.94 9.22 2.98
C ALA A 38 -6.85 8.60 2.08
N PRO A 39 -6.20 7.50 2.52
CA PRO A 39 -5.15 6.88 1.74
C PRO A 39 -5.71 6.40 0.40
N THR A 40 -4.95 6.64 -0.67
CA THR A 40 -5.31 6.15 -2.00
C THR A 40 -5.15 4.63 -2.11
N THR A 41 -5.74 4.02 -3.15
CA THR A 41 -5.49 2.60 -3.48
C THR A 41 -3.98 2.32 -3.57
N MET A 42 -3.23 3.20 -4.23
CA MET A 42 -1.78 3.08 -4.37
C MET A 42 -1.07 3.15 -3.00
N ASP A 43 -1.44 4.08 -2.14
CA ASP A 43 -0.85 4.21 -0.78
C ASP A 43 -1.05 2.93 0.05
N LEU A 44 -2.20 2.27 -0.11
CA LEU A 44 -2.50 1.02 0.59
C LEU A 44 -1.73 -0.18 0.03
N LEU A 45 -1.49 -0.23 -1.28
CA LEU A 45 -0.78 -1.31 -1.97
C LEU A 45 0.74 -1.29 -1.72
N GLN A 46 1.34 -0.12 -1.63
CA GLN A 46 2.79 0.05 -1.58
C GLN A 46 3.40 -0.12 -0.18
N ASN A 47 4.73 -0.08 -0.11
CA ASN A 47 5.54 -0.08 1.13
C ASN A 47 5.37 -1.33 2.02
N LYS A 48 4.99 -2.46 1.42
CA LYS A 48 4.77 -3.73 2.12
C LYS A 48 4.92 -4.91 1.16
N TYR A 49 5.04 -6.10 1.74
CA TYR A 49 5.05 -7.35 0.98
C TYR A 49 3.71 -8.04 1.14
N TRP A 50 3.07 -8.38 0.03
CA TRP A 50 1.80 -9.10 0.02
C TRP A 50 2.05 -10.59 -0.06
N VAL A 51 1.98 -11.29 1.07
CA VAL A 51 2.27 -12.73 1.16
C VAL A 51 1.01 -13.54 0.86
N PHE A 52 1.12 -14.50 -0.06
CA PHE A 52 0.04 -15.42 -0.38
C PHE A 52 -0.12 -16.45 0.75
N LYS A 53 -1.28 -16.47 1.41
CA LYS A 53 -1.49 -17.28 2.63
C LYS A 53 -1.27 -18.78 2.41
N GLU A 54 -1.64 -19.31 1.25
CA GLU A 54 -1.63 -20.75 0.99
C GLU A 54 -0.22 -21.30 0.78
N SER A 55 0.71 -20.50 0.23
CA SER A 55 2.06 -21.00 -0.12
C SER A 55 2.79 -21.57 1.10
N LEU A 56 2.61 -20.93 2.27
CA LEU A 56 3.26 -21.32 3.52
C LEU A 56 2.85 -22.72 4.00
N ARG A 57 1.63 -23.16 3.66
CA ARG A 57 1.14 -24.51 4.00
C ARG A 57 1.86 -25.58 3.19
N ILE A 58 2.18 -25.28 1.93
CA ILE A 58 2.81 -26.19 0.97
C ILE A 58 4.35 -26.14 1.06
N GLY A 59 4.89 -25.40 2.04
CA GLY A 59 6.34 -25.27 2.22
C GLY A 59 7.01 -24.35 1.19
N SER A 60 6.25 -23.47 0.54
CA SER A 60 6.77 -22.43 -0.35
C SER A 60 6.46 -21.03 0.20
N LEU A 61 7.13 -20.01 -0.33
CA LEU A 61 6.84 -18.62 -0.02
C LEU A 61 6.60 -17.86 -1.32
N MET A 62 5.34 -17.47 -1.54
CA MET A 62 4.92 -16.62 -2.65
C MET A 62 4.49 -15.27 -2.12
N TYR A 63 5.01 -14.20 -2.71
CA TYR A 63 4.68 -12.85 -2.27
C TYR A 63 4.82 -11.83 -3.40
N LYS A 64 4.14 -10.69 -3.27
CA LYS A 64 4.19 -9.58 -4.23
C LYS A 64 4.69 -8.31 -3.57
N GLN A 65 5.28 -7.44 -4.37
CA GLN A 65 5.60 -6.07 -4.01
C GLN A 65 5.08 -5.15 -5.11
N TYR A 66 4.25 -4.17 -4.75
CA TYR A 66 3.79 -3.13 -5.65
C TYR A 66 4.64 -1.89 -5.43
N GLU A 67 5.21 -1.37 -6.51
CA GLU A 67 5.86 -0.07 -6.61
C GLU A 67 4.98 0.88 -7.43
N GLN A 68 5.45 2.08 -7.75
CA GLN A 68 4.64 3.06 -8.50
C GLN A 68 4.28 2.59 -9.91
N ASN A 69 5.21 1.90 -10.57
CA ASN A 69 5.09 1.54 -11.99
C ASN A 69 5.07 0.03 -12.23
N GLU A 70 5.59 -0.76 -11.28
CA GLU A 70 5.77 -2.20 -11.43
C GLU A 70 5.26 -3.01 -10.24
N CYS A 71 4.82 -4.23 -10.53
CA CYS A 71 4.52 -5.26 -9.54
C CYS A 71 5.51 -6.40 -9.71
N CYS A 72 6.27 -6.72 -8.67
CA CYS A 72 7.17 -7.86 -8.63
C CYS A 72 6.54 -9.03 -7.88
N ASN A 73 6.36 -10.15 -8.57
CA ASN A 73 5.98 -11.43 -8.00
C ASN A 73 7.25 -12.21 -7.63
N PHE A 74 7.29 -12.75 -6.42
CA PHE A 74 8.40 -13.55 -5.91
C PHE A 74 7.94 -14.94 -5.53
N TYR A 75 8.71 -15.94 -5.93
CA TYR A 75 8.47 -17.35 -5.67
C TYR A 75 9.72 -17.94 -5.04
N PHE A 76 9.60 -18.41 -3.81
CA PHE A 76 10.69 -19.02 -3.08
C PHE A 76 10.36 -20.47 -2.73
N PHE A 77 11.17 -21.40 -3.23
CA PHE A 77 11.01 -22.83 -3.04
C PHE A 77 12.37 -23.51 -3.05
N LYS A 78 12.60 -24.44 -2.11
CA LYS A 78 13.79 -25.32 -2.10
C LYS A 78 15.16 -24.61 -2.32
N LYS A 79 15.33 -23.41 -1.75
CA LYS A 79 16.49 -22.49 -1.85
C LYS A 79 16.59 -21.64 -3.11
N GLU A 80 15.74 -21.87 -4.10
CA GLU A 80 15.65 -21.01 -5.28
C GLU A 80 14.68 -19.87 -5.04
N GLU A 81 15.07 -18.68 -5.49
CA GLU A 81 14.20 -17.51 -5.55
C GLU A 81 14.07 -17.06 -6.98
N LEU A 82 12.84 -17.07 -7.48
CA LEU A 82 12.49 -16.51 -8.78
C LEU A 82 11.70 -15.23 -8.55
N SER A 83 11.97 -14.22 -9.38
CA SER A 83 11.25 -12.96 -9.38
C SER A 83 10.83 -12.59 -10.79
N GLN A 84 9.62 -12.06 -10.91
CA GLN A 84 9.08 -11.55 -12.17
C GLN A 84 8.42 -10.19 -11.90
N CYS A 85 8.98 -9.14 -12.47
CA CYS A 85 8.44 -7.79 -12.39
C CYS A 85 7.71 -7.46 -13.69
N ARG A 86 6.55 -6.81 -13.56
CA ARG A 86 5.70 -6.41 -14.67
C ARG A 86 5.19 -5.00 -14.44
N ASP A 87 5.10 -4.24 -15.52
CA ASP A 87 4.38 -2.97 -15.49
C ASP A 87 2.92 -3.18 -15.12
N TYR A 88 2.38 -2.26 -14.33
CA TYR A 88 0.97 -2.25 -14.01
C TYR A 88 0.42 -0.84 -13.83
N TYR A 89 -0.89 -0.72 -13.86
CA TYR A 89 -1.58 0.51 -13.47
C TYR A 89 -2.93 0.20 -12.82
N LEU A 90 -3.48 1.23 -12.17
CA LEU A 90 -4.81 1.19 -11.58
C LEU A 90 -5.85 1.68 -12.58
N SER A 91 -7.02 1.06 -12.60
CA SER A 91 -8.14 1.45 -13.46
C SER A 91 -9.45 1.40 -12.69
N ASP A 92 -10.40 2.27 -13.03
CA ASP A 92 -11.77 2.20 -12.53
C ASP A 92 -12.67 1.27 -13.35
N THR A 93 -12.20 0.85 -14.53
CA THR A 93 -12.92 -0.02 -15.45
C THR A 93 -12.07 -1.23 -15.87
N ILE A 94 -12.73 -2.26 -16.37
CA ILE A 94 -12.06 -3.45 -16.93
C ILE A 94 -11.45 -3.08 -18.28
N ILE A 95 -10.14 -3.25 -18.41
CA ILE A 95 -9.39 -2.94 -19.63
C ILE A 95 -9.01 -4.24 -20.36
N ARG A 96 -9.21 -4.29 -21.68
CA ARG A 96 -8.91 -5.50 -22.47
C ARG A 96 -7.46 -5.59 -22.96
N SER A 97 -6.79 -4.45 -23.07
CA SER A 97 -5.44 -4.34 -23.62
C SER A 97 -4.62 -3.35 -22.81
N PHE A 98 -3.41 -3.75 -22.43
CA PHE A 98 -2.52 -2.95 -21.62
C PHE A 98 -2.18 -1.62 -22.28
N GLN A 99 -2.38 -0.52 -21.58
CA GLN A 99 -2.07 0.83 -22.03
C GLN A 99 -0.80 1.33 -21.34
N GLN A 100 0.30 1.46 -22.09
CA GLN A 100 1.58 1.90 -21.53
C GLN A 100 1.48 3.29 -20.89
N ASP A 101 0.75 4.21 -21.52
CA ASP A 101 0.67 5.60 -21.09
C ASP A 101 -0.12 5.77 -19.78
N SER A 102 -0.80 4.73 -19.30
CA SER A 102 -1.58 4.73 -18.05
C SER A 102 -0.74 4.38 -16.82
N VAL A 103 0.50 3.90 -17.00
CA VAL A 103 1.40 3.51 -15.91
C VAL A 103 1.74 4.69 -15.01
N GLY A 104 1.50 4.54 -13.71
CA GLY A 104 1.78 5.57 -12.70
C GLY A 104 0.88 6.81 -12.74
N VAL A 105 -0.13 6.85 -13.63
CA VAL A 105 -1.03 8.01 -13.80
C VAL A 105 -2.10 8.05 -12.71
N LEU A 106 -2.86 6.96 -12.55
CA LEU A 106 -3.94 6.88 -11.58
C LEU A 106 -3.44 6.36 -10.23
N LYS A 107 -3.79 7.08 -9.16
CA LYS A 107 -3.48 6.68 -7.77
C LYS A 107 -4.61 5.87 -7.11
N ASN A 108 -5.82 5.98 -7.65
CA ASN A 108 -6.99 5.24 -7.22
C ASN A 108 -7.49 4.37 -8.36
N GLY A 109 -8.11 3.24 -8.02
CA GLY A 109 -8.74 2.35 -8.98
C GLY A 109 -9.36 1.15 -8.29
N LYS A 110 -10.29 0.52 -8.99
CA LYS A 110 -10.96 -0.74 -8.61
C LYS A 110 -10.26 -1.98 -9.17
N TYR A 111 -9.43 -1.79 -10.20
CA TYR A 111 -8.74 -2.85 -10.91
C TYR A 111 -7.24 -2.61 -10.95
N ILE A 112 -6.48 -3.70 -10.88
CA ILE A 112 -5.05 -3.74 -11.16
C ILE A 112 -4.89 -4.35 -12.55
N VAL A 113 -4.39 -3.56 -13.49
CA VAL A 113 -4.13 -4.00 -14.86
C VAL A 113 -2.63 -4.25 -14.99
N GLN A 114 -2.25 -5.50 -15.24
CA GLN A 114 -0.86 -5.94 -15.29
C GLN A 114 -0.50 -6.40 -16.70
N ARG A 115 0.66 -5.96 -17.18
CA ARG A 115 1.23 -6.42 -18.44
C ARG A 115 1.71 -7.86 -18.30
N GLU A 116 1.33 -8.70 -19.25
CA GLU A 116 2.04 -9.95 -19.55
C GLU A 116 2.75 -9.86 -20.89
N ASN A 117 3.54 -10.89 -21.24
CA ASN A 117 4.41 -10.87 -22.43
C ASN A 117 3.66 -10.48 -23.72
N ILE A 118 2.47 -11.04 -23.94
CA ILE A 118 1.64 -10.81 -25.14
C ILE A 118 0.28 -10.21 -24.74
N ASP A 119 -0.02 -10.18 -23.45
CA ASP A 119 -1.39 -10.16 -22.95
C ASP A 119 -1.59 -9.20 -21.77
N THR A 120 -2.82 -9.11 -21.29
CA THR A 120 -3.22 -8.24 -20.19
C THR A 120 -4.00 -9.02 -19.13
N ASN A 121 -3.46 -9.06 -17.92
CA ASN A 121 -4.17 -9.60 -16.77
C ASN A 121 -4.88 -8.46 -16.04
N VAL A 122 -6.17 -8.66 -15.76
CA VAL A 122 -6.96 -7.68 -14.98
C VAL A 122 -7.46 -8.32 -13.70
N TYR A 123 -7.08 -7.73 -12.58
CA TYR A 123 -7.53 -8.15 -11.26
C TYR A 123 -8.48 -7.13 -10.65
N GLU A 124 -9.67 -7.55 -10.26
CA GLU A 124 -10.56 -6.76 -9.41
C GLU A 124 -10.06 -6.76 -7.97
N ILE A 125 -9.98 -5.57 -7.38
CA ILE A 125 -9.67 -5.37 -5.96
C ILE A 125 -10.98 -5.54 -5.18
N MET A 126 -11.19 -6.74 -4.64
CA MET A 126 -12.38 -7.04 -3.85
C MET A 126 -12.29 -6.47 -2.43
N LYS A 127 -11.08 -6.41 -1.88
CA LYS A 127 -10.80 -5.81 -0.57
C LYS A 127 -9.36 -5.31 -0.53
N LEU A 128 -9.18 -4.09 -0.02
CA LEU A 128 -7.88 -3.51 0.23
C LEU A 128 -7.90 -2.73 1.55
N THR A 129 -7.10 -3.18 2.51
CA THR A 129 -6.88 -2.53 3.80
C THR A 129 -5.38 -2.41 4.06
N SER A 130 -4.97 -1.88 5.21
CA SER A 130 -3.56 -1.82 5.59
C SER A 130 -2.88 -3.19 5.67
N ASP A 131 -3.65 -4.25 5.94
CA ASP A 131 -3.21 -5.60 6.28
C ASP A 131 -3.71 -6.70 5.33
N SER A 132 -4.72 -6.44 4.51
CA SER A 132 -5.37 -7.44 3.65
C SER A 132 -5.55 -6.93 2.23
N LEU A 133 -5.17 -7.77 1.27
CA LEU A 133 -5.45 -7.59 -0.15
C LEU A 133 -6.16 -8.85 -0.64
N VAL A 134 -7.36 -8.67 -1.20
CA VAL A 134 -8.12 -9.73 -1.85
C VAL A 134 -8.37 -9.30 -3.28
N ILE A 135 -7.89 -10.09 -4.22
CA ILE A 135 -8.01 -9.82 -5.64
C ILE A 135 -8.60 -11.00 -6.38
N LYS A 136 -9.34 -10.73 -7.45
CA LYS A 136 -9.95 -11.74 -8.30
C LYS A 136 -9.55 -11.49 -9.74
N LEU A 137 -9.07 -12.52 -10.44
CA LEU A 137 -8.77 -12.44 -11.87
C LEU A 137 -10.07 -12.34 -12.66
N CYS A 138 -10.22 -11.27 -13.44
CA CYS A 138 -11.42 -10.98 -14.25
C CYS A 138 -11.22 -11.33 -15.72
N LEU A 139 -10.01 -11.10 -16.23
CA LEU A 139 -9.60 -11.42 -17.58
C LEU A 139 -8.23 -12.08 -17.50
N ASP A 140 -8.16 -13.32 -17.98
CA ASP A 140 -6.94 -14.08 -18.21
C ASP A 140 -6.83 -14.30 -19.71
N SER A 141 -5.65 -14.04 -20.27
CA SER A 141 -5.40 -14.32 -21.68
C SER A 141 -5.03 -15.77 -21.95
N LEU A 142 -4.54 -16.47 -20.94
CA LEU A 142 -4.30 -17.89 -20.97
C LEU A 142 -5.44 -18.53 -20.21
N HIS A 143 -6.21 -19.42 -20.83
CA HIS A 143 -7.21 -20.25 -20.15
C HIS A 143 -6.56 -21.25 -19.15
N ILE A 144 -5.55 -20.84 -18.37
CA ILE A 144 -4.76 -21.66 -17.46
C ILE A 144 -4.48 -20.83 -16.20
N SER A 145 -5.51 -20.58 -15.39
CA SER A 145 -5.28 -20.09 -14.03
C SER A 145 -5.29 -21.25 -13.06
N ILE A 146 -4.18 -21.40 -12.34
CA ILE A 146 -4.23 -21.94 -10.98
C ILE A 146 -5.15 -20.98 -10.21
N GLY A 147 -6.43 -21.36 -10.09
CA GLY A 147 -7.43 -20.63 -9.33
C GLY A 147 -8.68 -20.16 -10.07
N GLY A 148 -8.85 -20.36 -11.39
CA GLY A 148 -10.16 -20.32 -12.07
C GLY A 148 -11.11 -19.14 -11.77
N GLY A 149 -10.61 -17.93 -11.54
CA GLY A 149 -11.45 -16.78 -11.15
C GLY A 149 -11.87 -16.76 -9.67
N HIS A 150 -11.30 -17.61 -8.82
CA HIS A 150 -11.47 -17.54 -7.36
C HIS A 150 -10.67 -16.37 -6.77
N PRO A 151 -11.20 -15.70 -5.73
CA PRO A 151 -10.47 -14.67 -5.02
C PRO A 151 -9.22 -15.21 -4.35
N VAL A 152 -8.10 -14.51 -4.55
CA VAL A 152 -6.81 -14.81 -3.95
C VAL A 152 -6.58 -13.84 -2.78
N VAL A 153 -6.14 -14.38 -1.64
CA VAL A 153 -5.98 -13.62 -0.40
C VAL A 153 -4.50 -13.45 -0.05
N TYR A 154 -4.10 -12.21 0.16
CA TYR A 154 -2.77 -11.81 0.61
C TYR A 154 -2.81 -11.10 1.95
N THR A 155 -1.73 -11.21 2.72
CA THR A 155 -1.48 -10.44 3.95
C THR A 155 -0.30 -9.51 3.78
N ALA A 156 -0.40 -8.31 4.37
CA ALA A 156 0.71 -7.38 4.41
C ALA A 156 1.76 -7.85 5.43
N GLU A 157 3.01 -7.91 4.99
CA GLU A 157 4.12 -8.39 5.79
C GLU A 157 5.35 -7.50 5.66
N SER A 158 6.21 -7.57 6.68
CA SER A 158 7.47 -6.81 6.73
C SER A 158 8.61 -7.56 6.03
N LYS A 159 9.65 -6.82 5.61
CA LYS A 159 10.90 -7.40 5.12
C LYS A 159 11.52 -8.41 6.10
N ARG A 160 11.40 -8.14 7.41
CA ARG A 160 11.88 -9.02 8.48
C ARG A 160 11.13 -10.35 8.48
N PHE A 161 9.81 -10.32 8.28
CA PHE A 161 9.00 -11.53 8.13
C PHE A 161 9.44 -12.35 6.92
N ILE A 162 9.58 -11.72 5.74
CA ILE A 162 10.03 -12.40 4.51
C ILE A 162 11.38 -13.10 4.74
N LYS A 163 12.37 -12.40 5.32
CA LYS A 163 13.69 -12.98 5.64
C LYS A 163 13.59 -14.19 6.58
N LYS A 164 12.73 -14.11 7.61
CA LYS A 164 12.47 -15.21 8.54
C LYS A 164 11.84 -16.41 7.82
N MET A 165 10.86 -16.18 6.95
CA MET A 165 10.16 -17.25 6.23
C MET A 165 11.06 -17.93 5.20
N LYS A 166 11.88 -17.19 4.45
CA LYS A 166 12.91 -17.78 3.56
C LYS A 166 13.87 -18.70 4.32
N ARG A 167 14.24 -18.38 5.56
CA ARG A 167 15.07 -19.27 6.40
C ARG A 167 14.30 -20.52 6.81
N LYS A 168 13.04 -20.38 7.25
CA LYS A 168 12.20 -21.52 7.63
C LYS A 168 11.96 -22.50 6.48
N VAL A 169 11.65 -22.00 5.29
CA VAL A 169 11.44 -22.83 4.10
C VAL A 169 12.69 -23.65 3.77
N ARG A 170 13.89 -23.07 3.91
CA ARG A 170 15.17 -23.77 3.70
C ARG A 170 15.50 -24.87 4.72
N MET A 171 14.94 -24.80 5.92
CA MET A 171 15.21 -25.75 7.01
C MET A 171 14.19 -26.90 7.08
N ARG A 172 13.16 -26.88 6.24
CA ARG A 172 12.17 -27.97 6.14
C ARG A 172 12.58 -29.06 5.14
N GLU A 173 13.72 -28.87 4.49
CA GLU A 173 14.44 -29.89 3.71
C GLU A 173 15.50 -30.54 4.59
#